data_AF-A0A1F2T2M4-F1
#
_entry.id   AF-A0A1F2T2M4-F1
#
_cell.length_a   1.000
_cell.length_b   1.000
_cell.length_c   1.000
_cell.angle_alpha   90.00
_cell.angle_beta   90.00
_cell.angle_gamma   90.00
#
_symmetry.space_group_name_H-M   'P 1'
#
loop_
_entity.id
_entity.type
_entity.pdbx_description
1 polymer ?
#
loop_
_entity_poly.entity_id
_entity_poly.type
_entity_poly.pdbx_seq_one_letter_code
_entity_poly.pdbx_strand_id
1 'polypeptide(L)'
;MAELDLDQRAITTLRTLAMDAVQAARSGHPGTPMAMAPAAYCLWHRVLRFDPDDPIWPNRDRFVLSVTLDDIRCFRQLDGRSLAGHLRLANLCWIHDDNRITIEGATSLAFTEDVGARFVAYGWNVTRVSDANDRAMLDRSFAIFTAATDRPTLIIMELPVVYIFTHDSIGVGEDGPTHQPVEHLASLRAIPGLILFEQQPAAYRDEVLPPAVKARAANGRAIQRQESRS
;
A
#
# COMPACT_ATOMS: atom_id res chain seq x y z
N MET A 1 0.45 -19.61 19.25
CA MET A 1 0.26 -18.51 18.28
C MET A 1 -1.02 -18.79 17.53
N ALA A 2 -1.90 -17.79 17.38
CA ALA A 2 -3.11 -17.94 16.58
C ALA A 2 -2.71 -18.02 15.10
N GLU A 3 -3.17 -19.07 14.42
CA GLU A 3 -2.97 -19.27 12.98
C GLU A 3 -3.59 -18.08 12.22
N LEU A 4 -2.83 -17.47 11.30
CA LEU A 4 -3.35 -16.37 10.48
C LEU A 4 -4.48 -16.89 9.58
N ASP A 5 -5.63 -16.21 9.61
CA ASP A 5 -6.74 -16.56 8.71
C ASP A 5 -6.35 -16.35 7.23
N LEU A 6 -7.09 -16.97 6.33
CA LEU A 6 -6.78 -16.98 4.89
C LEU A 6 -6.73 -15.57 4.30
N ASP A 7 -7.62 -14.68 4.73
CA ASP A 7 -7.65 -13.29 4.27
C ASP A 7 -6.39 -12.56 4.69
N GLN A 8 -5.95 -12.74 5.94
CA GLN A 8 -4.75 -12.11 6.46
C GLN A 8 -3.51 -12.64 5.74
N ARG A 9 -3.49 -13.92 5.37
CA ARG A 9 -2.45 -14.51 4.50
C ARG A 9 -2.47 -13.90 3.10
N ALA A 10 -3.64 -13.68 2.51
CA ALA A 10 -3.77 -13.04 1.20
C ALA A 10 -3.25 -11.59 1.23
N ILE A 11 -3.62 -10.82 2.27
CA ILE A 11 -3.12 -9.45 2.48
C ILE A 11 -1.59 -9.44 2.65
N THR A 12 -1.05 -10.33 3.46
CA THR A 12 0.41 -10.48 3.63
C THR A 12 1.09 -10.87 2.32
N THR A 13 0.44 -11.68 1.49
CA THR A 13 0.94 -12.06 0.16
C THR A 13 1.01 -10.84 -0.77
N LEU A 14 -0.02 -9.98 -0.79
CA LEU A 14 0.01 -8.75 -1.58
C LEU A 14 1.17 -7.83 -1.17
N ARG A 15 1.40 -7.69 0.14
CA ARG A 15 2.51 -6.88 0.68
C ARG A 15 3.88 -7.42 0.27
N THR A 16 4.08 -8.72 0.43
CA THR A 16 5.36 -9.38 0.12
C THR A 16 5.66 -9.35 -1.37
N LEU A 17 4.66 -9.57 -2.24
CA LEU A 17 4.81 -9.42 -3.68
C LEU A 17 5.23 -7.99 -4.08
N ALA A 18 4.65 -6.97 -3.46
CA ALA A 18 5.03 -5.58 -3.72
C ALA A 18 6.48 -5.30 -3.28
N MET A 19 6.89 -5.76 -2.10
CA MET A 19 8.26 -5.63 -1.60
C MET A 19 9.26 -6.33 -2.53
N ASP A 20 8.99 -7.58 -2.90
CA ASP A 20 9.85 -8.37 -3.77
C ASP A 20 9.99 -7.75 -5.16
N ALA A 21 8.90 -7.22 -5.71
CA ALA A 21 8.92 -6.58 -7.02
C ALA A 21 9.81 -5.33 -7.03
N VAL A 22 9.69 -4.46 -6.03
CA VAL A 22 10.54 -3.27 -5.89
C VAL A 22 12.00 -3.67 -5.68
N GLN A 23 12.26 -4.67 -4.83
CA GLN A 23 13.61 -5.15 -4.57
C GLN A 23 14.26 -5.76 -5.82
N ALA A 24 13.51 -6.57 -6.58
CA ALA A 24 13.99 -7.20 -7.81
C ALA A 24 14.26 -6.17 -8.91
N ALA A 25 13.41 -5.14 -9.02
CA ALA A 25 13.57 -4.05 -9.97
C ALA A 25 14.64 -3.04 -9.56
N ARG A 26 15.11 -3.07 -8.29
CA ARG A 26 15.97 -2.05 -7.66
C ARG A 26 15.39 -0.63 -7.82
N SER A 27 14.06 -0.52 -7.92
CA SER A 27 13.35 0.71 -8.21
C SER A 27 11.86 0.54 -7.91
N GLY A 28 11.23 1.58 -7.35
CA GLY A 28 9.79 1.62 -7.10
C GLY A 28 9.42 2.19 -5.72
N HIS A 29 8.12 2.19 -5.41
CA HIS A 29 7.57 2.77 -4.19
C HIS A 29 6.87 1.68 -3.36
N PRO A 30 7.53 1.08 -2.35
CA PRO A 30 6.97 -0.04 -1.60
C PRO A 30 5.93 0.38 -0.56
N GLY A 31 6.00 1.64 -0.08
CA GLY A 31 5.15 2.14 1.01
C GLY A 31 3.66 2.06 0.70
N THR A 32 3.19 2.74 -0.34
CA THR A 32 1.76 2.79 -0.70
C THR A 32 1.16 1.41 -1.02
N PRO A 33 1.81 0.54 -1.83
CA PRO A 33 1.31 -0.82 -2.05
C PRO A 33 1.16 -1.65 -0.78
N MET A 34 2.07 -1.50 0.19
CA MET A 34 1.98 -2.22 1.47
C MET A 34 0.85 -1.69 2.36
N ALA A 35 0.70 -0.37 2.39
CA ALA A 35 -0.34 0.35 3.12
C ALA A 35 -1.74 -0.02 2.60
N MET A 36 -1.91 -0.01 1.28
CA MET A 36 -3.20 -0.22 0.62
C MET A 36 -3.57 -1.69 0.42
N ALA A 37 -2.69 -2.65 0.76
CA ALA A 37 -2.95 -4.07 0.57
C ALA A 37 -4.27 -4.58 1.20
N PRO A 38 -4.66 -4.20 2.44
CA PRO A 38 -5.94 -4.61 3.00
C PRO A 38 -7.14 -4.06 2.23
N ALA A 39 -7.10 -2.79 1.83
CA ALA A 39 -8.17 -2.17 1.06
C ALA A 39 -8.28 -2.74 -0.35
N ALA A 40 -7.15 -2.98 -1.01
CA ALA A 40 -7.11 -3.68 -2.30
C ALA A 40 -7.70 -5.08 -2.18
N TYR A 41 -7.34 -5.83 -1.13
CA TYR A 41 -7.91 -7.15 -0.85
C TYR A 41 -9.43 -7.08 -0.68
N CYS A 42 -9.94 -6.24 0.24
CA CYS A 42 -11.38 -6.10 0.46
C CYS A 42 -12.12 -5.67 -0.80
N LEU A 43 -11.57 -4.72 -1.56
CA LEU A 43 -12.17 -4.23 -2.79
C LEU A 43 -12.28 -5.35 -3.84
N TRP A 44 -11.16 -5.98 -4.23
CA TRP A 44 -11.16 -7.01 -5.29
C TRP A 44 -11.89 -8.28 -4.90
N HIS A 45 -11.77 -8.70 -3.64
CA HIS A 45 -12.33 -9.98 -3.22
C HIS A 45 -13.82 -9.88 -2.89
N ARG A 46 -14.34 -8.69 -2.52
CA ARG A 46 -15.67 -8.59 -1.90
C ARG A 46 -16.61 -7.59 -2.56
N VAL A 47 -16.10 -6.64 -3.34
CA VAL A 47 -16.90 -5.52 -3.86
C VAL A 47 -16.89 -5.47 -5.38
N LEU A 48 -15.72 -5.62 -5.99
CA LEU A 48 -15.49 -5.41 -7.41
C LEU A 48 -16.07 -6.58 -8.23
N ARG A 49 -17.00 -6.28 -9.14
CA ARG A 49 -17.46 -7.24 -10.15
C ARG A 49 -16.48 -7.22 -11.32
N PHE A 50 -15.60 -8.21 -11.32
CA PHE A 50 -14.55 -8.40 -12.32
C PHE A 50 -14.36 -9.89 -12.60
N ASP A 51 -14.05 -10.23 -13.84
CA ASP A 51 -13.65 -11.58 -14.26
C ASP A 51 -12.27 -11.50 -14.91
N PRO A 52 -11.27 -12.22 -14.37
CA PRO A 52 -9.95 -12.26 -14.95
C PRO A 52 -9.90 -12.92 -16.34
N ASP A 53 -10.85 -13.78 -16.68
CA ASP A 53 -10.93 -14.47 -17.97
C ASP A 53 -11.63 -13.62 -19.05
N ASP A 54 -12.47 -12.64 -18.65
CA ASP A 54 -13.05 -11.61 -19.53
C ASP A 54 -12.82 -10.17 -18.98
N PRO A 55 -11.58 -9.67 -19.00
CA PRO A 55 -11.20 -8.42 -18.34
C PRO A 55 -11.76 -7.18 -19.03
N ILE A 56 -12.30 -7.31 -20.25
CA ILE A 56 -12.86 -6.19 -21.03
C ILE A 56 -14.39 -6.20 -21.07
N TRP A 57 -15.06 -7.09 -20.34
CA TRP A 57 -16.52 -7.19 -20.38
C TRP A 57 -17.16 -5.80 -20.17
N PRO A 58 -18.24 -5.44 -20.88
CA PRO A 58 -18.75 -4.07 -20.88
C PRO A 58 -19.26 -3.56 -19.50
N ASN A 59 -19.94 -4.42 -18.76
CA ASN A 59 -20.60 -4.11 -17.48
C ASN A 59 -19.72 -4.33 -16.22
N ARG A 60 -18.39 -4.26 -16.33
CA ARG A 60 -17.50 -4.50 -15.17
C ARG A 60 -17.43 -3.27 -14.32
N ASP A 61 -17.20 -3.50 -13.04
CA ASP A 61 -16.75 -2.41 -12.19
C ASP A 61 -15.35 -1.99 -12.67
N ARG A 62 -15.10 -0.68 -12.65
CA ARG A 62 -13.88 -0.09 -13.19
C ARG A 62 -13.06 0.43 -12.01
N PHE A 63 -11.83 -0.05 -11.90
CA PHE A 63 -10.87 0.46 -10.95
C PHE A 63 -9.86 1.37 -11.67
N VAL A 64 -9.58 2.51 -11.06
CA VAL A 64 -8.57 3.46 -11.53
C VAL A 64 -7.62 3.72 -10.36
N LEU A 65 -6.36 3.33 -10.52
CA LEU A 65 -5.30 3.68 -9.57
C LEU A 65 -4.79 5.08 -9.91
N SER A 66 -5.26 6.07 -9.17
CA SER A 66 -4.76 7.44 -9.26
C SER A 66 -3.86 7.71 -8.06
N VAL A 67 -2.57 7.45 -8.23
CA VAL A 67 -1.52 7.71 -7.23
C VAL A 67 -0.39 8.45 -7.93
N THR A 68 -0.54 9.76 -8.05
CA THR A 68 0.56 10.64 -8.43
C THR A 68 0.86 11.57 -7.27
N LEU A 69 2.10 12.04 -7.18
CA LEU A 69 2.63 12.81 -6.05
C LEU A 69 1.84 14.10 -5.74
N ASP A 70 0.95 14.53 -6.63
CA ASP A 70 0.17 15.78 -6.54
C ASP A 70 -1.35 15.59 -6.67
N ASP A 71 -1.86 14.35 -6.61
CA ASP A 71 -3.19 14.01 -7.12
C ASP A 71 -4.34 14.70 -6.38
N ILE A 72 -4.31 14.74 -5.05
CA ILE A 72 -5.36 15.41 -4.27
C ILE A 72 -5.32 16.93 -4.41
N ARG A 73 -4.13 17.49 -4.68
CA ARG A 73 -3.85 18.92 -4.81
C ARG A 73 -4.15 19.45 -6.20
N CYS A 74 -4.19 18.58 -7.21
CA CYS A 74 -4.32 19.01 -8.60
C CYS A 74 -5.66 19.71 -8.85
N PHE A 75 -5.60 21.00 -9.21
CA PHE A 75 -6.77 21.82 -9.53
C PHE A 75 -7.70 21.18 -10.58
N ARG A 76 -7.14 20.48 -11.58
CA ARG A 76 -7.95 19.82 -12.63
C ARG A 76 -8.89 18.74 -12.08
N GLN A 77 -8.56 18.10 -10.96
CA GLN A 77 -9.43 17.11 -10.34
C GLN A 77 -10.49 17.73 -9.43
N LEU A 78 -10.33 18.98 -8.97
CA LEU A 78 -11.33 19.67 -8.16
C LEU A 78 -12.64 19.84 -8.96
N ASP A 79 -12.53 20.18 -10.24
CA ASP A 79 -13.68 20.31 -11.14
C ASP A 79 -14.41 18.97 -11.29
N GLY A 80 -13.66 17.87 -11.45
CA GLY A 80 -14.23 16.52 -11.52
C GLY A 80 -14.94 16.09 -10.23
N ARG A 81 -14.40 16.43 -9.06
CA ARG A 81 -14.98 16.09 -7.74
C ARG A 81 -16.27 16.87 -7.47
N SER A 82 -16.24 18.18 -7.73
CA SER A 82 -17.43 19.03 -7.61
C SER A 82 -18.52 18.59 -8.59
N LEU A 83 -18.14 18.32 -9.85
CA LEU A 83 -19.07 17.85 -10.87
C LEU A 83 -19.68 16.48 -10.53
N ALA A 84 -18.89 15.54 -10.02
CA ALA A 84 -19.39 14.22 -9.62
C ALA A 84 -20.41 14.31 -8.48
N GLY A 85 -20.20 15.23 -7.53
CA GLY A 85 -21.16 15.53 -6.47
C GLY A 85 -22.43 16.19 -7.02
N HIS A 86 -22.28 17.19 -7.89
CA HIS A 86 -23.41 17.85 -8.57
C HIS A 86 -24.26 16.85 -9.39
N LEU A 87 -23.61 15.97 -10.14
CA LEU A 87 -24.25 14.94 -10.97
C LEU A 87 -24.73 13.72 -10.17
N ARG A 88 -24.49 13.69 -8.85
CA ARG A 88 -24.96 12.61 -7.96
C ARG A 88 -24.54 11.22 -8.41
N LEU A 89 -23.26 11.06 -8.78
CA LEU A 89 -22.70 9.81 -9.28
C LEU A 89 -22.59 8.76 -8.16
N ALA A 90 -23.72 8.13 -7.79
CA ALA A 90 -23.79 7.19 -6.67
C ALA A 90 -22.91 5.94 -6.85
N ASN A 91 -22.60 5.59 -8.09
CA ASN A 91 -21.72 4.49 -8.45
C ASN A 91 -20.22 4.86 -8.42
N LEU A 92 -19.85 6.06 -7.97
CA LEU A 92 -18.46 6.49 -7.84
C LEU A 92 -17.99 6.40 -6.38
N CYS A 93 -16.94 5.61 -6.16
CA CYS A 93 -16.22 5.53 -4.89
C CYS A 93 -14.79 6.07 -5.06
N TRP A 94 -14.38 6.99 -4.19
CA TRP A 94 -13.00 7.45 -4.09
C TRP A 94 -12.41 6.95 -2.77
N ILE A 95 -11.28 6.25 -2.82
CA ILE A 95 -10.52 5.84 -1.64
C ILE A 95 -9.29 6.74 -1.53
N HIS A 96 -9.17 7.48 -0.43
CA HIS A 96 -8.04 8.35 -0.16
C HIS A 96 -7.16 7.72 0.93
N ASP A 97 -5.93 7.38 0.57
CA ASP A 97 -4.86 7.04 1.51
C ASP A 97 -4.36 8.31 2.23
N ASP A 98 -4.80 8.50 3.47
CA ASP A 98 -4.32 9.56 4.38
C ASP A 98 -3.27 9.01 5.35
N ASN A 99 -2.07 8.79 4.81
CA ASN A 99 -0.89 8.37 5.58
C ASN A 99 -0.08 9.55 6.13
N ARG A 100 -0.50 10.80 5.88
CA ARG A 100 0.14 12.05 6.34
C ARG A 100 1.61 12.25 5.93
N ILE A 101 2.09 11.52 4.92
CA ILE A 101 3.47 11.60 4.41
C ILE A 101 3.48 11.94 2.91
N THR A 102 4.48 12.71 2.50
CA THR A 102 4.86 13.00 1.12
C THR A 102 6.37 12.77 0.95
N ILE A 103 6.90 12.94 -0.26
CA ILE A 103 8.35 12.85 -0.52
C ILE A 103 9.15 13.82 0.37
N GLU A 104 8.64 15.05 0.51
CA GLU A 104 9.31 16.12 1.27
C GLU A 104 9.07 16.03 2.79
N GLY A 105 8.32 15.02 3.26
CA GLY A 105 8.05 14.79 4.67
C GLY A 105 6.57 14.86 5.03
N ALA A 106 6.23 15.45 6.16
CA ALA A 106 4.84 15.49 6.62
C ALA A 106 3.94 16.29 5.66
N THR A 107 2.72 15.82 5.42
CA THR A 107 1.73 16.55 4.60
C THR A 107 1.49 17.97 5.13
N SER A 108 1.56 18.16 6.45
CA SER A 108 1.39 19.45 7.13
C SER A 108 2.34 20.56 6.66
N LEU A 109 3.45 20.21 6.00
CA LEU A 109 4.36 21.19 5.39
C LEU A 109 3.69 22.01 4.28
N ALA A 110 2.70 21.45 3.58
CA ALA A 110 2.05 22.15 2.48
C ALA A 110 0.55 21.80 2.28
N PHE A 111 -0.03 20.91 3.09
CA PHE A 111 -1.41 20.44 2.96
C PHE A 111 -2.00 20.15 4.34
N THR A 112 -2.83 21.10 4.79
CA THR A 112 -3.45 21.11 6.12
C THR A 112 -4.97 21.23 6.05
N GLU A 113 -5.55 21.14 4.84
CA GLU A 113 -7.00 21.22 4.66
C GLU A 113 -7.72 19.99 5.22
N ASP A 114 -8.98 20.18 5.60
CA ASP A 114 -9.88 19.07 5.89
C ASP A 114 -10.50 18.57 4.58
N VAL A 115 -9.88 17.53 4.02
CA VAL A 115 -10.36 16.83 2.82
C VAL A 115 -11.80 16.35 2.97
N GLY A 116 -12.15 15.83 4.15
CA GLY A 116 -13.50 15.33 4.42
C GLY A 116 -14.53 16.46 4.34
N ALA A 117 -14.26 17.57 5.02
CA ALA A 117 -15.16 18.74 4.99
C ALA A 117 -15.32 19.29 3.57
N ARG A 118 -14.24 19.32 2.78
CA ARG A 118 -14.29 19.76 1.37
C ARG A 118 -15.19 18.86 0.51
N PHE A 119 -15.08 17.54 0.66
CA PHE A 119 -15.93 16.60 -0.07
C PHE A 119 -17.39 16.63 0.38
N VAL A 120 -17.65 16.83 1.68
CA VAL A 120 -19.01 17.11 2.17
C VAL A 120 -19.58 18.35 1.48
N ALA A 121 -18.79 19.42 1.33
CA ALA A 121 -19.23 20.63 0.62
C ALA A 121 -19.53 20.39 -0.88
N TYR A 122 -18.86 19.43 -1.52
CA TYR A 122 -19.19 18.99 -2.88
C TYR A 122 -20.44 18.08 -2.95
N GLY A 123 -21.07 17.73 -1.83
CA GLY A 123 -22.24 16.85 -1.81
C GLY A 123 -21.91 15.36 -1.78
N TRP A 124 -20.70 14.99 -1.38
CA TRP A 124 -20.30 13.59 -1.26
C TRP A 124 -20.71 13.01 0.08
N ASN A 125 -20.90 11.69 0.10
CA ASN A 125 -20.84 10.92 1.35
C ASN A 125 -19.37 10.75 1.76
N VAL A 126 -19.06 10.88 3.05
CA VAL A 126 -17.70 10.72 3.56
C VAL A 126 -17.67 9.72 4.70
N THR A 127 -16.83 8.69 4.56
CA THR A 127 -16.58 7.68 5.58
C THR A 127 -15.10 7.66 5.94
N ARG A 128 -14.78 7.27 7.17
CA ARG A 128 -13.40 7.20 7.67
C ARG A 128 -13.08 5.79 8.17
N VAL A 129 -11.91 5.30 7.82
CA VAL A 129 -11.32 4.05 8.30
C VAL A 129 -10.07 4.45 9.07
N SER A 130 -10.12 4.40 10.40
CA SER A 130 -9.02 4.88 11.26
C SER A 130 -7.83 3.92 11.33
N ASP A 131 -8.04 2.65 10.96
CA ASP A 131 -6.98 1.66 10.78
C ASP A 131 -7.26 0.88 9.51
N ALA A 132 -6.43 1.07 8.49
CA ALA A 132 -6.53 0.34 7.24
C ALA A 132 -6.35 -1.19 7.39
N ASN A 133 -5.82 -1.69 8.51
CA ASN A 133 -5.73 -3.13 8.76
C ASN A 133 -7.03 -3.71 9.31
N ASP A 134 -7.97 -2.87 9.77
CA ASP A 134 -9.28 -3.31 10.23
C ASP A 134 -10.20 -3.60 9.03
N ARG A 135 -10.23 -4.89 8.64
CA ARG A 135 -11.10 -5.41 7.58
C ARG A 135 -12.57 -5.12 7.83
N ALA A 136 -13.03 -5.14 9.09
CA ALA A 136 -14.43 -4.88 9.38
C ALA A 136 -14.77 -3.39 9.18
N MET A 137 -13.85 -2.47 9.45
CA MET A 137 -14.02 -1.06 9.09
C MET A 137 -14.07 -0.85 7.57
N LEU A 138 -13.16 -1.49 6.83
CA LEU A 138 -13.17 -1.45 5.37
C LEU A 138 -14.48 -1.97 4.80
N ASP A 139 -14.94 -3.13 5.27
CA ASP A 139 -16.21 -3.73 4.85
C ASP A 139 -17.39 -2.81 5.12
N ARG A 140 -17.44 -2.15 6.28
CA ARG A 140 -18.50 -1.17 6.61
C ARG A 140 -18.47 0.03 5.66
N SER A 141 -17.30 0.58 5.37
CA SER A 141 -17.16 1.72 4.45
C SER A 141 -17.57 1.35 3.02
N PHE A 142 -17.21 0.15 2.56
CA PHE A 142 -17.68 -0.36 1.27
C PHE A 142 -19.18 -0.64 1.26
N ALA A 143 -19.75 -1.17 2.34
CA ALA A 143 -21.19 -1.38 2.46
C ALA A 143 -21.95 -0.05 2.34
N ILE A 144 -21.46 1.01 3.00
CA ILE A 144 -22.00 2.36 2.88
C ILE A 144 -21.97 2.85 1.42
N PHE A 145 -20.87 2.63 0.70
CA PHE A 145 -20.79 2.96 -0.72
C PHE A 145 -21.80 2.16 -1.55
N THR A 146 -21.87 0.84 -1.39
CA THR A 146 -22.78 -0.02 -2.16
C THR A 146 -24.26 0.29 -1.90
N ALA A 147 -24.58 0.82 -0.73
CA ALA A 147 -25.93 1.24 -0.37
C ALA A 147 -26.27 2.67 -0.83
N ALA A 148 -25.28 3.46 -1.26
CA ALA A 148 -25.51 4.84 -1.71
C ALA A 148 -26.24 4.85 -3.06
N THR A 149 -27.32 5.61 -3.15
CA THR A 149 -28.15 5.70 -4.37
C THR A 149 -28.20 7.09 -4.99
N ASP A 150 -27.73 8.13 -4.28
CA ASP A 150 -27.96 9.53 -4.65
C ASP A 150 -26.71 10.41 -4.63
N ARG A 151 -25.52 9.88 -4.30
CA ARG A 151 -24.28 10.66 -4.21
C ARG A 151 -23.03 9.79 -4.23
N PRO A 152 -21.90 10.30 -4.76
CA PRO A 152 -20.62 9.60 -4.69
C PRO A 152 -20.13 9.47 -3.23
N THR A 153 -19.24 8.51 -2.99
CA THR A 153 -18.68 8.25 -1.65
C THR A 153 -17.16 8.43 -1.64
N LEU A 154 -16.64 9.19 -0.68
CA LEU A 154 -15.24 9.25 -0.31
C LEU A 154 -15.00 8.37 0.92
N ILE A 155 -14.02 7.49 0.84
CA ILE A 155 -13.49 6.71 1.96
C ILE A 155 -12.11 7.27 2.29
N ILE A 156 -11.95 7.93 3.44
CA ILE A 156 -10.65 8.37 3.94
C ILE A 156 -10.08 7.26 4.80
N MET A 157 -8.95 6.71 4.39
CA MET A 157 -8.24 5.69 5.12
C MET A 157 -7.05 6.31 5.84
N GLU A 158 -7.13 6.34 7.16
CA GLU A 158 -6.01 6.72 8.00
C GLU A 158 -5.15 5.49 8.25
N LEU A 159 -3.85 5.64 8.02
CA LEU A 159 -2.86 4.59 8.22
C LEU A 159 -1.90 4.98 9.34
N PRO A 160 -1.56 4.05 10.25
CA PRO A 160 -0.32 4.15 11.00
C PRO A 160 0.85 4.14 10.01
N VAL A 161 1.74 5.13 10.10
CA VAL A 161 2.88 5.23 9.19
C VAL A 161 3.79 4.01 9.36
N VAL A 162 4.02 3.27 8.25
CA VAL A 162 5.01 2.20 8.19
C VAL A 162 6.32 2.79 7.66
N TYR A 163 7.29 3.01 8.55
CA TYR A 163 8.61 3.51 8.18
C TYR A 163 9.49 2.37 7.64
N ILE A 164 9.92 2.48 6.39
CA ILE A 164 10.85 1.55 5.74
C ILE A 164 12.15 2.29 5.47
N PHE A 165 13.23 1.89 6.15
CA PHE A 165 14.57 2.45 5.93
C PHE A 165 15.32 1.64 4.87
N THR A 166 15.72 2.29 3.79
CA THR A 166 16.65 1.75 2.79
C THR A 166 17.84 2.70 2.65
N HIS A 167 19.05 2.18 2.49
CA HIS A 167 20.21 3.00 2.11
C HIS A 167 20.80 2.41 0.82
N ASP A 168 21.12 3.29 -0.12
CA ASP A 168 21.72 2.95 -1.41
C ASP A 168 23.22 3.29 -1.38
N SER A 169 24.04 2.56 -2.14
CA SER A 169 25.48 2.80 -2.26
C SER A 169 25.87 2.91 -3.74
N ILE A 170 26.39 4.08 -4.13
CA ILE A 170 26.90 4.30 -5.48
C ILE A 170 28.36 3.81 -5.53
N GLY A 171 28.55 2.57 -6.00
CA GLY A 171 29.85 1.97 -6.25
C GLY A 171 30.23 0.89 -5.24
N VAL A 172 30.07 -0.37 -5.63
CA VAL A 172 30.54 -1.53 -4.87
C VAL A 172 31.97 -1.81 -5.31
N GLY A 173 32.95 -1.30 -4.56
CA GLY A 173 34.35 -1.71 -4.70
C GLY A 173 34.53 -3.19 -4.33
N GLU A 174 35.73 -3.73 -4.57
CA GLU A 174 36.18 -5.13 -4.42
C GLU A 174 36.11 -5.71 -2.99
N ASP A 175 35.41 -5.06 -2.06
CA ASP A 175 35.13 -5.58 -0.72
C ASP A 175 33.74 -6.24 -0.75
N GLY A 176 33.66 -7.51 -0.33
CA GLY A 176 32.45 -8.35 -0.37
C GLY A 176 31.24 -7.80 0.41
N PRO A 177 30.19 -8.62 0.69
CA PRO A 177 28.90 -8.14 1.22
C PRO A 177 29.14 -7.18 2.38
N THR A 178 28.77 -5.93 2.12
CA THR A 178 29.40 -4.76 2.70
C THR A 178 29.30 -4.76 4.21
N HIS A 179 30.27 -4.12 4.88
CA HIS A 179 30.25 -3.77 6.30
C HIS A 179 29.06 -2.84 6.69
N GLN A 180 28.19 -2.49 5.73
CA GLN A 180 27.16 -1.46 5.80
C GLN A 180 25.88 -1.82 6.59
N PRO A 181 25.41 -3.09 6.68
CA PRO A 181 24.29 -3.44 7.56
C PRO A 181 24.67 -3.33 9.03
N VAL A 182 25.92 -3.60 9.42
CA VAL A 182 26.31 -3.71 10.83
C VAL A 182 26.14 -2.38 11.58
N GLU A 183 26.48 -1.27 10.94
CA GLU A 183 26.44 0.09 11.54
C GLU A 183 25.00 0.60 11.70
N HIS A 184 24.16 0.43 10.67
CA HIS A 184 22.73 0.72 10.76
C HIS A 184 22.02 -0.24 11.71
N LEU A 185 22.35 -1.53 11.72
CA LEU A 185 21.78 -2.52 12.65
C LEU A 185 22.13 -2.18 14.10
N ALA A 186 23.35 -1.72 14.36
CA ALA A 186 23.77 -1.27 15.70
C ALA A 186 23.00 -0.01 16.14
N SER A 187 22.83 0.96 15.24
CA SER A 187 22.05 2.19 15.49
C SER A 187 20.58 1.89 15.72
N LEU A 188 19.99 1.02 14.90
CA LEU A 188 18.60 0.58 14.99
C LEU A 188 18.33 -0.28 16.24
N ARG A 189 19.28 -1.11 16.68
CA ARG A 189 19.20 -1.88 17.94
C ARG A 189 19.21 -1.00 19.19
N ALA A 190 19.72 0.23 19.10
CA ALA A 190 19.69 1.18 20.21
C ALA A 190 18.32 1.87 20.37
N ILE A 191 17.39 1.70 19.42
CA ILE A 191 16.04 2.27 19.47
C ILE A 191 15.14 1.33 20.29
N PRO A 192 14.59 1.77 21.43
CA PRO A 192 13.70 0.95 22.25
C PRO A 192 12.46 0.52 21.47
N GLY A 193 12.14 -0.78 21.51
CA GLY A 193 10.94 -1.33 20.86
C GLY A 193 11.10 -1.71 19.38
N LEU A 194 12.30 -1.55 18.80
CA LEU A 194 12.55 -2.00 17.44
C LEU A 194 12.71 -3.52 17.37
N ILE A 195 11.81 -4.18 16.64
CA ILE A 195 11.83 -5.63 16.44
C ILE A 195 12.57 -5.93 15.13
N LEU A 196 13.74 -6.55 15.24
CA LEU A 196 14.49 -6.98 14.06
C LEU A 196 13.89 -8.28 13.51
N PHE A 197 13.38 -8.23 12.27
CA PHE A 197 12.77 -9.37 11.61
C PHE A 197 13.71 -10.60 11.56
N GLU A 198 14.99 -10.40 11.28
CA GLU A 198 16.01 -11.47 11.22
C GLU A 198 16.27 -12.17 12.57
N GLN A 199 15.93 -11.52 13.69
CA GLN A 199 16.05 -12.10 15.02
C GLN A 199 14.76 -12.75 15.52
N GLN A 200 13.70 -12.73 14.71
CA GLN A 200 12.48 -13.43 15.04
C GLN A 200 12.64 -14.95 14.86
N PRO A 201 11.85 -15.77 15.59
CA PRO A 201 11.88 -17.22 15.44
C PRO A 201 11.80 -17.64 13.97
N ALA A 202 12.52 -18.69 13.59
CA ALA A 202 12.50 -19.20 12.21
C ALA A 202 11.06 -19.45 11.73
N ALA A 203 10.20 -20.03 12.58
CA ALA A 203 8.78 -20.22 12.27
C ALA A 203 8.06 -18.92 11.86
N TYR A 204 8.33 -17.80 12.53
CA TYR A 204 7.73 -16.50 12.20
C TYR A 204 8.27 -15.95 10.88
N ARG A 205 9.59 -16.06 10.65
CA ARG A 205 10.20 -15.63 9.38
C ARG A 205 9.72 -16.46 8.19
N ASP A 206 9.47 -17.75 8.42
CA ASP A 206 8.99 -18.72 7.43
C ASP A 206 7.50 -18.57 7.13
N GLU A 207 6.72 -18.12 8.10
CA GLU A 207 5.30 -17.79 7.96
C GLU A 207 5.10 -16.46 7.21
N VAL A 208 5.93 -15.46 7.50
CA VAL A 208 5.83 -14.12 6.90
C VAL A 208 6.43 -14.07 5.49
N LEU A 209 7.48 -14.84 5.19
CA LEU A 209 8.07 -14.94 3.85
C LEU A 209 7.72 -16.30 3.20
N PRO A 210 6.82 -16.34 2.21
CA PRO A 210 6.45 -17.58 1.53
C PRO A 210 7.67 -18.33 0.99
N PRO A 211 7.66 -19.68 0.93
CA PRO A 211 8.76 -20.48 0.40
C PRO A 211 9.22 -20.05 -1.01
N ALA A 212 8.28 -19.57 -1.84
CA ALA A 212 8.55 -19.04 -3.19
C ALA A 212 9.39 -17.73 -3.20
N VAL A 213 9.21 -16.89 -2.18
CA VAL A 213 9.98 -15.64 -2.00
C VAL A 213 11.42 -15.94 -1.60
N LYS A 214 11.61 -16.92 -0.71
CA LYS A 214 12.95 -17.40 -0.32
C LYS A 214 13.71 -18.05 -1.47
N ALA A 215 13.03 -18.83 -2.31
CA ALA A 215 13.65 -19.45 -3.48
C ALA A 215 14.12 -18.40 -4.51
N ARG A 216 13.38 -17.30 -4.68
CA ARG A 216 13.79 -16.16 -5.53
C ARG A 216 14.95 -15.37 -4.93
N ALA A 217 14.96 -15.16 -3.61
CA ALA A 217 16.09 -14.54 -2.90
C ALA A 217 17.38 -15.40 -2.95
N ALA A 218 17.25 -16.73 -2.94
CA ALA A 218 18.36 -17.66 -3.09
C ALA A 218 18.88 -17.72 -4.54
N ASN A 219 18.00 -17.68 -5.54
CA ASN A 219 18.39 -17.64 -6.96
C ASN A 219 19.12 -16.34 -7.33
N GLY A 220 18.82 -15.22 -6.68
CA GLY A 220 19.60 -13.99 -6.83
C GLY A 220 21.07 -14.12 -6.41
N ARG A 221 21.38 -14.97 -5.43
CA ARG A 221 22.77 -15.27 -5.02
C ARG A 221 23.49 -16.22 -6.00
N ALA A 222 22.74 -17.06 -6.72
CA ALA A 222 23.29 -17.95 -7.73
C ALA A 222 23.66 -17.21 -9.03
N ILE A 223 22.86 -16.19 -9.42
CA ILE A 223 23.11 -15.37 -10.61
C ILE A 223 24.38 -14.52 -10.44
N GLN A 224 24.64 -13.97 -9.25
CA GLN A 224 25.91 -13.26 -8.95
C GLN A 224 27.17 -14.14 -9.00
N ARG A 225 27.05 -15.47 -8.88
CA ARG A 225 28.20 -16.38 -9.00
C ARG A 225 28.55 -16.75 -10.45
N GLN A 226 27.65 -16.50 -11.41
CA GLN A 226 27.93 -16.73 -12.83
C GLN A 226 28.60 -15.52 -13.50
N GLU A 227 28.33 -14.29 -13.04
CA GLU A 227 28.94 -13.06 -13.59
C GLU A 227 30.35 -12.76 -13.05
N SER A 228 30.87 -13.56 -12.11
CA SER A 228 32.22 -13.46 -11.54
C SER A 228 33.23 -14.45 -12.16
N ARG A 229 32.88 -15.10 -13.28
CA ARG A 229 33.74 -16.06 -14.01
C ARG A 229 33.89 -15.79 -15.53
N SER A 230 33.65 -14.56 -15.97
CA SER A 230 33.93 -14.11 -17.34
C SER A 230 34.94 -12.97 -17.36
#